data_AF-A0A382NU02-F1
#
_entry.id   AF-A0A382NU02-F1
#
_cell.length_a   1.000
_cell.length_b   1.000
_cell.length_c   1.000
_cell.angle_alpha   90.00
_cell.angle_beta   90.00
_cell.angle_gamma   90.00
#
_symmetry.space_group_name_H-M   'P 1'
#
loop_
_entity.id
_entity.type
_entity.pdbx_description
1 polymer ?
#
loop_
_entity_poly.entity_id
_entity_poly.type
_entity_poly.pdbx_seq_one_letter_code
_entity_poly.pdbx_strand_id
1 'polypeptide(L)'
;SAGADVPFLRPAELATDTAPEWHAWQHAIEVIRQAGETVDVFLSLPPTSPLRNAADVNCCLDTFFSSMCDAVVTVREAERNPYFNMVRREPDGLVRLAVEGGFHRRQDAPTTYDMTTVAYVARADFVLEATHLFEGRVRAVLIPRERALDIDTAYDMLVAESVASSFESTDEARAL
;
A
#
# COMPACT_ATOMS: atom_id res chain seq x y z
N SER A 1 -1.74 23.62 -14.32
CA SER A 1 -1.26 22.30 -14.79
C SER A 1 -0.50 21.66 -13.64
N ALA A 2 -0.94 20.49 -13.16
CA ALA A 2 -0.19 19.72 -12.17
C ALA A 2 0.48 18.56 -12.92
N GLY A 3 1.67 18.80 -13.47
CA GLY A 3 2.50 17.76 -14.07
C GLY A 3 3.58 17.35 -13.08
N ALA A 4 3.79 16.05 -12.91
CA ALA A 4 4.99 15.54 -12.24
C ALA A 4 6.13 15.50 -13.25
N ASP A 5 7.36 15.71 -12.79
CA ASP A 5 8.55 15.47 -13.61
C ASP A 5 8.66 13.98 -13.95
N VAL A 6 9.03 13.68 -15.19
CA VAL A 6 9.26 12.30 -15.66
C VAL A 6 10.74 12.20 -16.06
N PRO A 7 11.66 12.08 -15.09
CA PRO A 7 13.10 12.13 -15.33
C PRO A 7 13.64 10.90 -16.05
N PHE A 8 12.87 9.82 -16.10
CA PHE A 8 13.26 8.57 -16.75
C PHE A 8 12.04 7.79 -17.26
N LEU A 9 12.30 6.89 -18.21
CA LEU A 9 11.36 5.84 -18.57
C LEU A 9 11.74 4.55 -17.84
N ARG A 10 10.74 3.84 -17.32
CA ARG A 10 10.94 2.53 -16.73
C ARG A 10 11.34 1.52 -17.83
N PRO A 11 12.38 0.71 -17.64
CA PRO A 11 12.73 -0.38 -18.56
C PRO A 11 11.57 -1.37 -18.74
N ALA A 12 11.48 -1.97 -19.92
CA ALA A 12 10.36 -2.84 -20.29
C ALA A 12 10.26 -4.08 -19.39
N GLU A 13 11.41 -4.64 -18.98
CA GLU A 13 11.50 -5.78 -18.07
C GLU A 13 10.92 -5.50 -16.67
N LEU A 14 10.94 -4.24 -16.23
CA LEU A 14 10.36 -3.79 -14.95
C LEU A 14 8.90 -3.32 -15.09
N ALA A 15 8.34 -3.36 -16.30
CA ALA A 15 6.98 -2.94 -16.62
C ALA A 15 6.06 -4.11 -16.99
N THR A 16 6.49 -5.36 -16.73
CA THR A 16 5.69 -6.57 -16.96
C THR A 16 4.72 -6.83 -15.81
N ASP A 17 3.64 -7.57 -16.07
CA ASP A 17 2.65 -7.97 -15.05
C ASP A 17 3.26 -8.80 -13.90
N THR A 18 4.44 -9.38 -14.11
CA THR A 18 5.16 -10.21 -13.13
C THR A 18 6.32 -9.50 -12.46
N ALA A 19 6.64 -8.27 -12.88
CA ALA A 19 7.75 -7.52 -12.31
C ALA A 19 7.41 -7.09 -10.87
N PRO A 20 8.26 -7.41 -9.88
CA PRO A 20 8.07 -6.92 -8.52
C PRO A 20 8.11 -5.39 -8.49
N GLU A 21 7.13 -4.77 -7.84
CA GLU A 21 7.10 -3.32 -7.64
C GLU A 21 8.39 -2.81 -6.96
N TRP A 22 8.94 -3.61 -6.05
CA TRP A 22 10.21 -3.34 -5.36
C TRP A 22 11.37 -3.03 -6.32
N HIS A 23 11.49 -3.79 -7.42
CA HIS A 23 12.54 -3.56 -8.42
C HIS A 23 12.34 -2.24 -9.18
N ALA A 24 11.08 -1.84 -9.41
CA ALA A 24 10.79 -0.55 -10.01
C ALA A 24 11.17 0.62 -9.09
N TRP A 25 11.04 0.45 -7.77
CA TRP A 25 11.49 1.44 -6.79
C TRP A 25 13.02 1.55 -6.75
N GLN A 26 13.71 0.41 -6.72
CA GLN A 26 15.18 0.35 -6.79
C GLN A 26 15.70 1.08 -8.03
N HIS A 27 15.17 0.74 -9.20
CA HIS A 27 15.53 1.40 -10.46
C HIS A 27 15.30 2.91 -10.39
N ALA A 28 14.15 3.36 -9.87
CA ALA A 28 13.85 4.79 -9.77
C ALA A 28 14.88 5.53 -8.91
N ILE A 29 15.26 4.97 -7.76
CA ILE A 29 16.26 5.56 -6.87
C ILE A 29 17.64 5.57 -7.52
N GLU A 30 18.04 4.46 -8.14
CA GLU A 30 19.35 4.33 -8.81
C GLU A 30 19.51 5.35 -9.92
N VAL A 31 18.50 5.54 -10.78
CA VAL A 31 18.57 6.48 -11.91
C VAL A 31 18.74 7.92 -11.41
N ILE A 32 17.99 8.32 -10.39
CA ILE A 32 18.10 9.67 -9.80
C ILE A 32 19.48 9.86 -9.14
N ARG A 33 19.99 8.85 -8.41
CA ARG A 33 21.34 8.91 -7.83
C ARG A 33 22.45 8.96 -8.87
N GLN A 34 22.30 8.24 -9.98
CA GLN A 34 23.25 8.27 -11.10
C GLN A 34 23.25 9.63 -11.82
N ALA A 35 22.13 10.37 -11.80
CA ALA A 35 22.07 11.74 -12.28
C ALA A 35 22.77 12.76 -11.35
N GLY A 36 23.30 12.30 -10.21
CA GLY A 36 24.04 13.11 -9.24
C GLY A 36 23.16 13.70 -8.14
N GLU A 37 21.89 13.30 -8.04
CA GLU A 37 20.97 13.76 -7.00
C GLU A 37 20.99 12.84 -5.77
N THR A 38 20.70 13.40 -4.60
CA THR A 38 20.58 12.64 -3.36
C THR A 38 19.12 12.28 -3.11
N VAL A 39 18.87 11.00 -2.82
CA VAL A 39 17.55 10.49 -2.43
C VAL A 39 17.69 9.86 -1.07
N ASP A 40 17.12 10.48 -0.03
CA ASP A 40 17.13 9.96 1.34
C ASP A 40 15.86 9.15 1.65
N VAL A 41 14.72 9.64 1.14
CA VAL A 41 13.39 9.11 1.37
C VAL A 41 12.71 8.87 0.04
N PHE A 42 12.16 7.67 -0.13
CA PHE A 42 11.35 7.28 -1.27
C PHE A 42 9.89 7.22 -0.84
N LEU A 43 9.02 7.93 -1.57
CA LEU A 43 7.57 7.93 -1.37
C LEU A 43 6.90 7.37 -2.64
N SER A 44 6.32 6.17 -2.54
CA SER A 44 5.48 5.61 -3.60
C SER A 44 4.03 5.98 -3.36
N LEU A 45 3.37 6.44 -4.42
CA LEU A 45 1.96 6.80 -4.45
C LEU A 45 1.28 6.07 -5.62
N PRO A 46 0.91 4.79 -5.45
CA PRO A 46 0.21 4.03 -6.47
C PRO A 46 -1.03 4.77 -7.01
N PRO A 47 -1.23 4.76 -8.35
CA PRO A 47 -2.39 5.40 -8.97
C PRO A 47 -3.68 4.59 -8.75
N THR A 48 -3.57 3.34 -8.32
CA THR A 48 -4.71 2.44 -8.06
C THR A 48 -5.48 2.79 -6.78
N SER A 49 -4.96 3.71 -5.96
CA SER A 49 -5.61 4.27 -4.77
C SER A 49 -6.14 5.70 -5.03
N PRO A 50 -7.25 5.89 -5.77
CA PRO A 50 -7.72 7.22 -6.19
C PRO A 50 -8.34 8.05 -5.07
N LEU A 51 -8.83 7.41 -4.00
CA LEU A 51 -9.47 8.07 -2.86
C LEU A 51 -8.45 8.50 -1.79
N ARG A 52 -7.15 8.35 -2.08
CA ARG A 52 -6.05 8.83 -1.25
C ARG A 52 -6.21 10.33 -1.00
N ASN A 53 -6.05 10.74 0.26
CA ASN A 53 -5.99 12.15 0.63
C ASN A 53 -4.57 12.56 1.07
N ALA A 54 -4.33 13.88 1.11
CA ALA A 54 -3.03 14.42 1.52
C ALA A 54 -2.73 14.21 3.02
N ALA A 55 -3.76 14.17 3.87
CA ALA A 55 -3.60 13.99 5.32
C ALA A 55 -3.02 12.61 5.67
N ASP A 56 -3.45 11.57 4.97
CA ASP A 56 -2.99 10.20 5.13
C ASP A 56 -1.52 10.07 4.70
N VAL A 57 -1.14 10.71 3.58
CA VAL A 57 0.26 10.77 3.12
C VAL A 57 1.14 11.50 4.13
N ASN A 58 0.69 12.65 4.64
CA ASN A 58 1.40 13.40 5.67
C ASN A 58 1.56 12.57 6.95
N CYS A 59 0.53 11.83 7.36
CA CYS A 59 0.62 10.93 8.52
C CYS A 59 1.67 9.82 8.31
N CYS A 60 1.81 9.30 7.09
CA CYS A 60 2.87 8.34 6.75
C CYS A 60 4.26 8.96 6.88
N LEU A 61 4.45 10.18 6.37
CA LEU A 61 5.71 10.92 6.49
C LEU A 61 6.03 11.25 7.95
N ASP A 62 5.06 11.75 8.71
CA ASP A 62 5.20 12.05 10.14
C ASP A 62 5.60 10.80 10.93
N THR A 63 4.95 9.66 10.66
CA THR A 63 5.28 8.37 11.27
C THR A 63 6.70 7.93 10.91
N PHE A 64 7.11 8.12 9.66
CA PHE A 64 8.43 7.78 9.19
C PHE A 64 9.51 8.64 9.86
N PHE A 65 9.34 9.96 9.91
CA PHE A 65 10.33 10.89 10.48
C PHE A 65 10.36 10.88 12.01
N SER A 66 9.24 10.55 12.68
CA SER A 66 9.18 10.45 14.14
C SER A 66 9.66 9.11 14.70
N SER A 67 9.99 8.15 13.84
CA SER A 67 10.42 6.82 14.28
C SER A 67 11.73 6.38 13.63
N MET A 68 12.38 5.40 14.27
CA MET A 68 13.54 4.71 13.66
C MET A 68 13.06 3.51 12.86
N CYS A 69 12.17 3.73 11.88
CA CYS A 69 11.75 2.70 10.93
C CYS A 69 12.54 2.80 9.62
N ASP A 70 12.49 1.71 8.86
CA ASP A 70 13.09 1.62 7.53
C ASP A 70 12.02 1.84 6.45
N ALA A 71 10.76 1.50 6.74
CA ALA A 71 9.60 1.83 5.92
C ALA A 71 8.31 2.02 6.73
N VAL A 72 7.36 2.73 6.12
CA VAL A 72 5.96 2.85 6.53
C VAL A 72 5.08 2.33 5.41
N VAL A 73 4.13 1.47 5.76
CA VAL A 73 3.06 1.01 4.87
C VAL A 73 1.72 1.55 5.32
N THR A 74 0.76 1.62 4.42
CA THR A 74 -0.64 1.86 4.77
C THR A 74 -1.37 0.54 4.97
N VAL A 75 -2.26 0.52 5.97
CA VAL A 75 -3.09 -0.64 6.28
C VAL A 75 -4.52 -0.22 6.60
N ARG A 76 -5.48 -1.12 6.49
CA ARG A 76 -6.85 -0.96 7.02
C ARG A 76 -7.22 -2.13 7.91
N GLU A 77 -8.28 -1.98 8.70
CA GLU A 77 -8.82 -3.12 9.45
C GLU A 77 -9.13 -4.28 8.51
N ALA A 78 -8.63 -5.48 8.82
CA ALA A 78 -8.84 -6.63 7.97
C ALA A 78 -10.31 -7.09 8.00
N GLU A 79 -10.90 -7.31 6.83
CA GLU A 79 -12.26 -7.84 6.71
C GLU A 79 -12.34 -9.30 7.18
N ARG A 80 -11.25 -10.03 6.95
CA ARG A 80 -11.08 -11.45 7.26
C ARG A 80 -9.85 -11.62 8.15
N ASN A 81 -9.82 -12.73 8.88
CA ASN A 81 -8.69 -13.08 9.72
C ASN A 81 -8.22 -14.50 9.34
N PRO A 82 -6.93 -14.67 8.97
CA PRO A 82 -6.42 -15.92 8.42
C PRO A 82 -6.46 -17.10 9.40
N TYR A 83 -6.62 -16.83 10.70
CA TYR A 83 -6.76 -17.84 11.73
C TYR A 83 -8.18 -18.41 11.86
N PHE A 84 -9.19 -17.86 11.16
CA PHE A 84 -10.59 -18.28 11.30
C PHE A 84 -11.36 -18.49 10.01
N ASN A 85 -11.26 -17.54 9.07
CA ASN A 85 -12.23 -17.43 7.97
C ASN A 85 -11.60 -17.17 6.61
N MET A 86 -10.32 -17.52 6.48
CA MET A 86 -9.63 -17.65 5.20
C MET A 86 -9.12 -19.08 5.09
N VAL A 87 -9.31 -19.69 3.92
CA VAL A 87 -8.96 -21.09 3.69
C VAL A 87 -8.11 -21.25 2.44
N ARG A 88 -7.19 -22.22 2.44
CA ARG A 88 -6.48 -22.69 1.26
C ARG A 88 -7.13 -23.98 0.74
N ARG A 89 -7.12 -24.16 -0.57
CA ARG A 89 -7.54 -25.41 -1.22
C ARG A 89 -6.38 -26.38 -1.23
N GLU A 90 -6.68 -27.63 -0.93
CA GLU A 90 -5.75 -28.75 -1.03
C GLU A 90 -5.94 -29.45 -2.39
N PRO A 91 -4.96 -30.27 -2.86
CA PRO A 91 -5.03 -30.93 -4.16
C PRO A 91 -6.24 -31.87 -4.36
N ASP A 92 -6.82 -32.37 -3.27
CA ASP A 92 -7.98 -33.27 -3.26
C ASP A 92 -9.33 -32.52 -3.25
N GLY A 93 -9.31 -31.19 -3.30
CA GLY A 93 -10.51 -30.33 -3.27
C GLY A 93 -11.03 -30.02 -1.87
N LEU A 94 -10.41 -30.54 -0.81
CA LEU A 94 -10.69 -30.12 0.56
C LEU A 94 -10.11 -28.73 0.82
N VAL A 95 -10.52 -28.13 1.95
CA VAL A 95 -10.01 -26.84 2.39
C VAL A 95 -9.43 -26.92 3.80
N ARG A 96 -8.39 -26.14 4.06
CA ARG A 96 -7.80 -25.94 5.38
C ARG A 96 -7.70 -24.46 5.69
N LEU A 97 -7.62 -24.10 6.97
CA LEU A 97 -7.35 -22.70 7.35
C LEU A 97 -6.05 -22.22 6.68
N ALA A 98 -6.05 -20.96 6.25
CA ALA A 98 -4.89 -20.35 5.62
C ALA A 98 -3.69 -20.35 6.58
N VAL A 99 -3.93 -20.04 7.87
CA VAL A 99 -2.94 -20.08 8.93
C VAL A 99 -3.50 -20.86 10.13
N GLU A 100 -2.73 -21.83 10.61
CA GLU A 100 -3.07 -22.60 11.81
C GLU A 100 -2.51 -21.87 13.05
N GLY A 101 -3.33 -21.68 14.09
CA GLY A 101 -2.92 -20.95 15.29
C GLY A 101 -3.51 -21.43 16.62
N GLY A 102 -4.36 -22.46 16.62
CA GLY A 102 -4.96 -22.99 17.85
C GLY A 102 -5.94 -22.06 18.56
N PHE A 103 -6.41 -20.98 17.90
CA PHE A 103 -7.35 -20.03 18.48
C PHE A 103 -8.79 -20.50 18.31
N HIS A 104 -9.57 -20.48 19.38
CA HIS A 104 -10.99 -20.86 19.37
C HIS A 104 -11.93 -19.66 19.44
N ARG A 105 -11.45 -18.49 19.86
CA ARG A 105 -12.23 -17.25 19.98
C ARG A 105 -11.49 -16.11 19.29
N ARG A 106 -12.25 -15.24 18.60
CA ARG A 106 -11.68 -14.17 17.76
C ARG A 106 -10.81 -13.19 18.55
N GLN A 107 -11.19 -12.88 19.78
CA GLN A 107 -10.45 -11.98 20.66
C GLN A 107 -9.12 -12.53 21.17
N ASP A 108 -8.90 -13.84 21.07
CA ASP A 108 -7.65 -14.48 21.51
C ASP A 108 -6.61 -14.54 20.40
N ALA A 109 -7.03 -14.35 19.14
CA ALA A 109 -6.14 -14.36 18.00
C ALA A 109 -5.48 -13.00 17.76
N PRO A 110 -4.31 -12.97 17.09
CA PRO A 110 -3.71 -11.73 16.66
C PRO A 110 -4.65 -10.89 15.80
N THR A 111 -4.72 -9.59 16.10
CA THR A 111 -5.32 -8.60 15.21
C THR A 111 -4.53 -8.57 13.91
N THR A 112 -5.25 -8.60 12.79
CA THR A 112 -4.68 -8.55 11.44
C THR A 112 -5.20 -7.33 10.71
N TYR A 113 -4.41 -6.85 9.77
CA TYR A 113 -4.74 -5.71 8.94
C TYR A 113 -4.53 -6.08 7.47
N ASP A 114 -5.37 -5.55 6.59
CA ASP A 114 -5.14 -5.63 5.16
C ASP A 114 -4.13 -4.54 4.81
N MET A 115 -3.01 -4.90 4.18
CA MET A 115 -2.11 -3.90 3.61
C MET A 115 -2.80 -3.21 2.43
N THR A 116 -2.61 -1.90 2.31
CA THR A 116 -3.22 -1.09 1.26
C THR A 116 -2.12 -0.40 0.45
N THR A 117 -2.44 0.03 -0.76
CA THR A 117 -1.53 0.69 -1.69
C THR A 117 -1.64 2.22 -1.65
N VAL A 118 -2.19 2.78 -0.56
CA VAL A 118 -2.42 4.24 -0.45
C VAL A 118 -1.09 4.98 -0.47
N ALA A 119 -0.12 4.57 0.35
CA ALA A 119 1.22 5.14 0.33
C ALA A 119 2.25 4.16 0.89
N TYR A 120 3.48 4.27 0.37
CA TYR A 120 4.66 3.64 0.93
C TYR A 120 5.74 4.70 1.14
N VAL A 121 6.29 4.77 2.34
CA VAL A 121 7.46 5.63 2.64
C VAL A 121 8.61 4.73 3.03
N ALA A 122 9.79 4.91 2.45
CA ALA A 122 10.95 4.08 2.77
C ALA A 122 12.25 4.89 2.75
N ARG A 123 13.24 4.43 3.52
CA ARG A 123 14.63 4.90 3.35
C ARG A 123 15.14 4.42 2.00
N ALA A 124 15.72 5.33 1.22
CA ALA A 124 16.23 4.98 -0.10
C ALA A 124 17.30 3.87 -0.03
N ASP A 125 18.21 3.94 0.93
CA ASP A 125 19.24 2.91 1.12
C ASP A 125 18.61 1.55 1.48
N PHE A 126 17.57 1.53 2.33
CA PHE A 126 16.84 0.31 2.64
C PHE A 126 16.21 -0.31 1.38
N VAL A 127 15.63 0.50 0.50
CA VAL A 127 15.07 0.01 -0.76
C VAL A 127 16.14 -0.64 -1.64
N LEU A 128 17.33 -0.05 -1.70
CA LEU A 128 18.44 -0.56 -2.52
C LEU A 128 19.10 -1.81 -1.93
N GLU A 129 19.18 -1.92 -0.60
CA GLU A 129 19.92 -2.98 0.08
C GLU A 129 19.08 -4.23 0.39
N ALA A 130 17.78 -4.06 0.65
CA ALA A 130 16.89 -5.16 1.03
C ALA A 130 16.25 -5.85 -0.19
N THR A 131 15.89 -7.14 -0.01
CA THR A 131 15.23 -7.95 -1.05
C THR A 131 13.75 -7.63 -1.16
N HIS A 132 13.11 -7.28 -0.04
CA HIS A 132 11.70 -6.91 -0.01
C HIS A 132 11.35 -6.05 1.22
N LEU A 133 10.22 -5.35 1.13
CA LEU A 133 9.71 -4.40 2.13
C LEU A 133 9.73 -4.91 3.58
N PHE A 134 9.37 -6.18 3.82
CA PHE A 134 9.25 -6.73 5.17
C PHE A 134 10.56 -7.29 5.77
N GLU A 135 11.73 -7.08 5.15
CA GLU A 135 13.03 -7.38 5.80
C GLU A 135 13.43 -6.30 6.82
N GLY A 136 12.88 -5.09 6.70
CA GLY A 136 13.20 -3.95 7.55
C GLY A 136 12.27 -3.78 8.75
N ARG A 137 12.52 -2.75 9.55
CA ARG A 137 11.60 -2.28 10.59
C ARG A 137 10.46 -1.52 9.94
N VAL A 138 9.35 -2.20 9.73
CA VAL A 138 8.17 -1.63 9.09
C VAL A 138 7.17 -1.11 10.14
N ARG A 139 6.70 0.12 9.93
CA ARG A 139 5.57 0.72 10.66
C ARG A 139 4.35 0.75 9.74
N ALA A 140 3.17 0.89 10.33
CA ALA A 140 1.93 0.97 9.59
C ALA A 140 1.13 2.21 10.00
N VAL A 141 0.48 2.84 9.02
CA VAL A 141 -0.55 3.86 9.25
C VAL A 141 -1.91 3.29 8.89
N LEU A 142 -2.87 3.41 9.82
CA LEU A 142 -4.22 2.93 9.62
C LEU A 142 -5.03 3.93 8.78
N ILE A 143 -5.52 3.46 7.64
CA ILE A 143 -6.35 4.22 6.71
C ILE A 143 -7.81 3.77 6.85
N PRO A 144 -8.75 4.70 7.00
CA PRO A 144 -10.18 4.40 6.95
C PRO A 144 -10.59 3.71 5.65
N ARG A 145 -11.53 2.78 5.74
CA ARG A 145 -11.91 1.89 4.64
C ARG A 145 -12.33 2.66 3.39
N GLU A 146 -13.06 3.74 3.56
CA GLU A 146 -13.57 4.60 2.50
C GLU A 146 -12.47 5.34 1.71
N ARG A 147 -11.24 5.41 2.24
CA ARG A 147 -10.06 5.98 1.57
C ARG A 147 -9.02 4.95 1.17
N ALA A 148 -9.22 3.69 1.58
CA ALA A 148 -8.32 2.56 1.37
C ALA A 148 -8.84 1.61 0.27
N LEU A 149 -9.49 2.17 -0.75
CA LEU A 149 -9.94 1.42 -1.93
C LEU A 149 -8.80 1.33 -2.94
N ASP A 150 -8.51 0.11 -3.37
CA ASP A 150 -7.52 -0.22 -4.39
C ASP A 150 -8.24 -0.72 -5.65
N ILE A 151 -7.86 -0.25 -6.82
CA ILE A 151 -8.47 -0.62 -8.10
C ILE A 151 -7.64 -1.71 -8.76
N ASP A 152 -8.10 -2.95 -8.63
CA ASP A 152 -7.55 -4.12 -9.34
C ASP A 152 -8.49 -4.61 -10.45
N THR A 153 -9.79 -4.35 -10.29
CA THR A 153 -10.82 -4.86 -11.19
C THR A 153 -11.79 -3.77 -11.65
N ALA A 154 -12.54 -4.08 -12.72
CA ALA A 154 -13.62 -3.21 -13.17
C ALA A 154 -14.70 -3.00 -12.10
N TYR A 155 -14.88 -3.95 -11.18
CA TYR A 155 -15.80 -3.78 -10.05
C TYR A 155 -15.28 -2.73 -9.07
N ASP A 156 -13.99 -2.75 -8.75
CA ASP A 156 -13.38 -1.77 -7.85
C ASP A 156 -13.49 -0.36 -8.41
N MET A 157 -13.33 -0.21 -9.73
CA MET A 157 -13.54 1.07 -10.43
C MET A 157 -14.98 1.58 -10.25
N LEU A 158 -15.99 0.73 -10.45
CA LEU A 158 -17.40 1.11 -10.25
C LEU A 158 -17.69 1.54 -8.80
N VAL A 159 -17.09 0.84 -7.83
CA VAL A 159 -17.20 1.21 -6.41
C VAL A 159 -16.52 2.55 -6.15
N ALA A 160 -15.32 2.78 -6.71
CA ALA A 160 -14.58 4.02 -6.56
C ALA A 160 -15.37 5.23 -7.07
N GLU A 161 -15.94 5.11 -8.27
CA GLU A 161 -16.78 6.16 -8.87
C GLU A 161 -18.01 6.47 -7.99
N SER A 162 -18.70 5.42 -7.51
CA SER A 162 -19.88 5.58 -6.66
C SER A 162 -19.57 6.28 -5.33
N VAL A 163 -18.42 5.94 -4.73
CA VAL A 163 -17.95 6.55 -3.49
C VAL A 163 -17.55 8.01 -3.73
N ALA A 164 -16.81 8.31 -4.81
CA ALA A 164 -16.40 9.66 -5.17
C ALA A 164 -17.59 10.60 -5.37
N SER A 165 -18.61 10.19 -6.12
CA SER A 165 -19.82 11.00 -6.33
C SER A 165 -20.60 11.28 -5.04
N SER A 166 -20.54 10.37 -4.07
CA SER A 166 -21.20 10.56 -2.77
C SER A 166 -20.51 11.66 -1.94
N PHE A 167 -19.19 11.78 -2.03
CA PHE A 167 -18.44 12.84 -1.36
C PHE A 167 -18.66 14.21 -2.00
N GLU A 168 -18.71 14.30 -3.34
CA GLU A 168 -19.04 15.54 -4.06
C GLU A 168 -20.41 16.10 -3.64
N SER A 169 -21.43 15.23 -3.57
CA SER A 169 -22.77 15.64 -3.13
C SER A 169 -22.83 16.09 -1.66
N THR A 170 -21.93 15.58 -0.81
CA THR A 170 -21.89 15.93 0.62
C THR A 170 -21.16 17.26 0.85
N ASP A 171 -20.12 17.55 0.06
CA ASP A 171 -19.42 18.83 0.12
C ASP A 171 -20.26 19.97 -0.46
N GLU A 172 -21.03 19.72 -1.53
CA GLU A 172 -22.04 20.67 -2.02
C GLU A 172 -23.13 20.96 -0.98
N ALA A 173 -23.61 19.93 -0.27
CA ALA A 173 -24.61 20.10 0.79
C ALA A 173 -24.08 20.81 2.04
N ARG A 174 -22.76 20.77 2.31
CA ARG A 174 -22.09 21.46 3.42
C ARG A 174 -21.68 22.90 3.08
N ALA A 175 -21.60 23.24 1.80
CA ALA A 175 -21.27 24.57 1.32
C ALA A 175 -22.50 25.50 1.18
N LEU A 176 -23.71 24.99 1.42
CA LEU A 176 -24.99 25.72 1.48
C LEU A 176 -25.40 26.00 2.94
#